data_AF-A0A2T2R2E7-F1
#
_entry.id   AF-A0A2T2R2E7-F1
#
_cell.length_a   1.000
_cell.length_b   1.000
_cell.length_c   1.000
_cell.angle_alpha   90.00
_cell.angle_beta   90.00
_cell.angle_gamma   90.00
#
_symmetry.space_group_name_H-M   'P 1'
#
loop_
_entity.id
_entity.type
_entity.pdbx_description
1 polymer ?
#
loop_
_entity_poly.entity_id
_entity_poly.type
_entity_poly.pdbx_seq_one_letter_code
_entity_poly.pdbx_strand_id
1 'polypeptide(L)' 'QRLKEGSQPVENLLAHNPFADNPPQYIRARIQNYEFTDFSVWRKTGDFWETGPSQVYFSPASVGRNNTFER' A
#
# COMPACT_ATOMS: atom_id res chain seq x y z
N GLN A 1 0.51 14.18 7.54
CA GLN A 1 -0.33 13.36 6.64
C GLN A 1 -1.08 12.32 7.46
N ARG A 2 -2.31 11.96 7.08
CA ARG A 2 -3.18 11.09 7.89
C ARG A 2 -3.79 9.98 7.04
N LEU A 3 -3.06 8.87 6.93
CA LEU A 3 -3.44 7.67 6.16
C LEU A 3 -4.84 7.13 6.53
N LYS A 4 -5.16 7.14 7.82
CA LYS A 4 -6.44 6.64 8.36
C LYS A 4 -7.65 7.54 8.07
N GLU A 5 -7.44 8.72 7.51
CA GLU A 5 -8.53 9.68 7.34
C GLU A 5 -8.96 9.84 5.88
N GLY A 6 -8.33 9.12 4.95
CA GLY A 6 -8.65 9.27 3.52
C GLY A 6 -8.34 10.67 2.98
N SER A 7 -7.38 11.39 3.58
CA SER A 7 -7.06 12.76 3.14
C SER A 7 -6.61 12.79 1.67
N GLN A 8 -6.97 13.83 0.91
CA GLN A 8 -6.59 13.98 -0.51
C GLN A 8 -5.12 13.66 -0.83
N PRO A 9 -4.11 14.07 -0.03
CA PRO A 9 -2.71 13.74 -0.30
C PRO A 9 -2.40 12.23 -0.24
N VAL A 10 -3.20 11.46 0.49
CA VAL A 10 -3.07 10.00 0.61
C VAL A 10 -3.77 9.31 -0.55
N GLU A 11 -4.95 9.76 -0.93
CA GLU A 11 -5.66 9.21 -2.10
C GLU A 11 -4.86 9.41 -3.40
N ASN A 12 -4.19 10.55 -3.52
CA ASN A 12 -3.33 10.87 -4.66
C ASN A 12 -2.07 10.00 -4.77
N LEU A 13 -1.76 9.15 -3.77
CA LEU A 13 -0.72 8.13 -3.91
C LEU A 13 -1.15 6.99 -4.84
N LEU A 14 -2.46 6.81 -5.02
CA LEU A 14 -3.04 5.80 -5.87
C LEU A 14 -3.37 6.41 -7.23
N ALA A 15 -3.01 5.73 -8.33
CA ALA A 15 -3.41 6.15 -9.67
C ALA A 15 -4.96 6.18 -9.82
N HIS A 16 -5.65 5.30 -9.10
CA HIS A 16 -7.11 5.25 -8.97
C HIS A 16 -7.44 4.73 -7.57
N ASN A 17 -8.47 5.26 -6.91
CA ASN A 17 -8.90 4.82 -5.58
C ASN A 17 -9.90 3.64 -5.70
N PRO A 18 -9.49 2.39 -5.43
CA PRO A 18 -10.38 1.23 -5.53
C PRO A 18 -11.34 1.09 -4.34
N PHE A 19 -11.31 2.01 -3.37
CA PHE A 19 -12.04 1.92 -2.11
C PHE A 19 -13.13 2.98 -1.94
N ALA A 20 -13.45 3.74 -2.99
CA ALA A 20 -14.40 4.86 -2.92
C ALA A 20 -15.79 4.43 -2.40
N ASP A 21 -16.36 3.36 -2.97
CA ASP A 21 -17.71 2.92 -2.61
C ASP A 21 -17.76 2.05 -1.35
N ASN A 22 -16.66 1.37 -1.03
CA ASN A 22 -16.59 0.45 0.09
C ASN A 22 -15.24 0.58 0.82
N PRO A 23 -15.11 1.57 1.72
CA PRO A 23 -13.86 1.84 2.40
C PRO A 23 -13.49 0.69 3.37
N PRO A 24 -12.20 0.31 3.46
CA PRO A 24 -11.77 -0.74 4.35
C PRO A 24 -11.92 -0.33 5.83
N GLN A 25 -12.41 -1.26 6.66
CA GLN A 25 -12.56 -1.02 8.10
C GLN A 25 -11.23 -1.08 8.87
N TYR A 26 -10.25 -1.77 8.33
CA TYR A 26 -8.95 -1.98 8.94
C TYR A 26 -7.84 -1.74 7.92
N ILE A 27 -6.74 -1.14 8.38
CA ILE A 27 -5.52 -0.99 7.59
C ILE A 27 -4.33 -1.61 8.33
N ARG A 28 -3.40 -2.16 7.56
CA ARG A 28 -2.06 -2.59 8.01
C ARG A 28 -1.03 -2.10 7.00
N ALA A 29 0.20 -1.87 7.44
CA ALA A 29 1.30 -1.54 6.53
C ALA A 29 2.51 -2.40 6.83
N ARG A 30 3.16 -2.86 5.76
CA ARG A 30 4.41 -3.63 5.81
C ARG A 30 5.44 -2.94 4.93
N ILE A 31 6.70 -2.99 5.34
CA ILE A 31 7.83 -2.60 4.52
C ILE A 31 8.33 -3.85 3.81
N GLN A 32 8.48 -3.74 2.49
CA GLN A 32 9.05 -4.77 1.66
C GLN A 32 10.37 -4.26 1.09
N ASN A 33 11.47 -4.97 1.36
CA ASN A 33 12.73 -4.70 0.68
C ASN A 33 12.70 -5.41 -0.67
N TYR A 34 13.03 -4.67 -1.72
CA TYR A 34 13.25 -5.21 -3.06
C TYR A 34 14.71 -4.98 -3.42
N GLU A 35 15.37 -6.04 -3.83
CA GLU A 35 16.76 -5.98 -4.29
C GLU A 35 16.78 -6.31 -5.78
N PHE A 36 17.62 -5.63 -6.55
CA PHE A 36 17.75 -5.93 -7.97
C PHE A 36 18.34 -7.31 -8.14
N THR A 37 17.69 -8.15 -8.96
CA THR A 37 18.29 -9.40 -9.39
C THR A 37 19.38 -9.14 -10.44
N ASP A 38 20.18 -10.16 -10.75
CA ASP A 38 21.14 -10.07 -11.85
C ASP A 38 20.50 -10.34 -13.23
N PHE A 39 21.22 -9.97 -14.29
CA PHE A 39 20.77 -10.13 -15.67
C PHE A 39 20.55 -11.60 -16.09
N SER A 40 21.24 -12.55 -15.46
CA SER A 40 21.10 -13.97 -15.77
C SER A 40 19.77 -14.50 -15.23
N VAL A 41 19.40 -14.10 -14.01
CA VAL A 41 18.08 -14.38 -13.41
C VAL A 41 16.98 -13.76 -14.26
N TRP A 42 17.09 -12.46 -14.57
CA TRP A 42 16.08 -11.76 -15.36
C TRP A 42 15.85 -12.38 -16.74
N ARG A 43 16.91 -12.74 -17.48
CA ARG A 43 16.76 -13.40 -18.78
C ARG A 43 16.11 -14.78 -18.70
N LYS A 44 16.23 -15.46 -17.56
CA LYS A 44 15.71 -16.81 -17.37
C LYS A 44 14.27 -16.80 -16.86
N THR A 45 13.93 -15.94 -15.91
CA THR A 45 12.63 -15.97 -15.22
C THR A 45 11.74 -14.77 -15.55
N GLY A 46 12.32 -13.68 -16.06
CA GLY A 46 11.64 -12.40 -16.22
C GLY A 46 11.60 -11.56 -14.94
N ASP A 47 12.09 -12.07 -13.82
CA ASP A 47 12.12 -11.34 -12.56
C ASP A 47 13.28 -10.34 -12.56
N PHE A 48 12.96 -9.07 -12.29
CA PHE A 48 13.95 -7.99 -12.20
C PHE A 48 14.28 -7.60 -10.75
N TRP A 49 13.50 -8.12 -9.81
CA TRP A 49 13.60 -7.83 -8.39
C TRP A 49 13.41 -9.11 -7.59
N GLU A 50 14.21 -9.28 -6.54
CA GLU A 50 13.97 -10.28 -5.52
C GLU A 50 13.31 -9.62 -4.30
N THR A 51 12.41 -10.36 -3.67
CA THR A 51 11.63 -9.88 -2.54
C THR A 51 12.27 -10.37 -1.24
N GLY A 52 12.82 -9.44 -0.46
CA GLY A 52 13.40 -9.73 0.85
C GLY A 52 12.35 -10.08 1.92
N PRO A 53 12.76 -10.25 3.18
CA PRO A 53 11.82 -10.43 4.27
C PRO A 53 10.97 -9.18 4.50
N SER A 54 9.67 -9.37 4.66
CA SER A 54 8.72 -8.29 4.90
C SER A 54 8.62 -7.93 6.38
N GLN A 55 8.81 -6.65 6.71
CA GLN A 55 8.74 -6.14 8.08
C GLN A 55 7.41 -5.45 8.35
N VAL A 56 6.91 -5.54 9.58
CA VAL A 56 5.70 -4.81 9.98
C VAL A 56 6.07 -3.36 10.24
N TYR A 57 5.46 -2.44 9.49
CA TYR A 57 5.56 -1.01 9.78
C TYR A 57 4.45 -0.56 10.72
N PHE A 58 3.23 -1.06 10.47
CA PHE A 58 2.06 -0.72 11.25
C PHE A 58 1.12 -1.92 11.35
N SER A 59 0.85 -2.34 12.60
CA SER A 59 -0.11 -3.40 12.91
C SER A 59 -1.54 -3.06 12.46
N PRO A 60 -2.42 -4.04 12.28
CA PRO A 60 -3.81 -3.78 11.93
C PRO A 60 -4.45 -2.78 12.90
N ALA A 61 -5.04 -1.71 12.37
CA ALA A 61 -5.84 -0.80 13.16
C ALA A 61 -7.10 -0.40 12.42
N SER A 62 -8.15 -0.14 13.20
CA SER A 62 -9.40 0.37 12.68
C SER A 62 -9.21 1.76 12.07
N VAL A 63 -9.79 1.94 10.90
CA VAL A 63 -10.00 3.23 10.27
C VAL A 63 -11.31 3.73 10.86
N GLY A 64 -11.28 4.80 11.66
CA GLY A 64 -12.51 5.39 12.19
C GLY A 64 -13.43 5.76 11.02
N ARG A 65 -14.73 5.48 11.11
CA ARG A 65 -15.69 5.91 10.09
C ARG A 65 -15.81 7.43 10.15
N ASN A 66 -14.97 8.14 9.40
CA ASN A 66 -15.15 9.56 9.19
C ASN A 66 -16.21 9.72 8.12
N ASN A 67 -17.45 9.88 8.57
CA ASN A 67 -18.59 10.18 7.73
C ASN A 67 -18.46 11.65 7.26
N THR A 68 -17.71 11.89 6.19
CA THR A 68 -17.66 13.21 5.56
C THR A 68 -17.50 13.05 4.04
N PHE A 69 -18.51 12.44 3.43
CA PHE A 69 -18.89 12.74 2.05
C PHE A 69 -20.04 13.74 2.12
N GLU A 70 -19.76 14.99 2.49
CA GLU A 70 -20.65 16.11 2.18
C GLU A 70 -19.90 17.08 1.25
N ARG A 71 -20.45 17.16 0.03
CA ARG A 71 -20.21 18.09 -1.10
C ARG A 71 -19.08 17.79 -2.07
#